data_AF-D1JD96-F1
#
_entry.id   AF-D1JD96-F1
#
_cell.length_a   1.000
_cell.length_b   1.000
_cell.length_c   1.000
_cell.angle_alpha   90.00
_cell.angle_beta   90.00
_cell.angle_gamma   90.00
#
_symmetry.space_group_name_H-M   'P 1'
#
loop_
_entity.id
_entity.type
_entity.pdbx_description
1 polymer ?
#
loop_
_entity_poly.entity_id
_entity_poly.type
_entity_poly.pdbx_seq_one_letter_code
_entity_poly.pdbx_strand_id
1 'polypeptide(L)'
;MGMFDTVYFDKAYTCPVCQGKIHSVQIKAFENMLEDYHVKDCVGHAEEIKILKEELFCDNCSKFTGKRVYIVAGRGILLGTAERLEEAKKLLNELNQEKLVLWYHDLYQRYIGERRDKESYEGFLEDLREWYGERVHERPETDTEIKRQRLQFIWNWRHLKGALNPVESVERFLTYNKMMGALDELWEEGREVLDIYYAEEMSQGEESWSVDVYQDELNERCHLNWTWTVESKKQLEREGEKEEELPKWEVVAEEPFSEEVVCNAIEKWLRDRGYEFGVRMVELEQARGSGLIKELKEAKVESEKKEAISMERLEREMEEEEIKRLADFIEAKGDKRKVFYYGGFYGSLVADVESGRLLGKIEGIDEDVVYEGRTVRECEPRFREAVSRYKKR
;
A
#
# COMPACT_ATOMS: atom_id res chain seq x y z
N MET A 1 -11.64 6.01 35.19
CA MET A 1 -10.30 6.38 34.70
C MET A 1 -10.48 7.64 33.87
N GLY A 2 -9.72 8.70 34.11
CA GLY A 2 -9.82 9.92 33.30
C GLY A 2 -8.98 9.79 32.03
N MET A 3 -9.36 10.49 30.96
CA MET A 3 -8.48 10.71 29.82
C MET A 3 -7.45 11.76 30.23
N PHE A 4 -6.18 11.53 29.90
CA PHE A 4 -5.07 12.42 30.21
C PHE A 4 -4.21 12.56 28.96
N ASP A 5 -3.79 13.78 28.67
CA ASP A 5 -2.78 14.02 27.64
C ASP A 5 -1.38 13.80 28.22
N THR A 6 -0.41 13.43 27.40
CA THR A 6 0.97 13.19 27.81
C THR A 6 1.88 14.28 27.26
N VAL A 7 2.62 14.95 28.14
CA VAL A 7 3.67 15.90 27.73
C VAL A 7 5.03 15.25 27.91
N TYR A 8 5.80 15.13 26.84
CA TYR A 8 7.18 14.66 26.87
C TYR A 8 8.15 15.80 27.12
N PHE A 9 9.15 15.54 27.96
CA PHE A 9 10.18 16.51 28.31
C PHE A 9 11.38 16.41 27.37
N ASP A 10 11.90 17.55 26.92
CA ASP A 10 13.18 17.63 26.19
C ASP A 10 14.35 17.04 27.00
N LYS A 11 14.27 17.19 28.32
CA LYS A 11 15.24 16.62 29.27
C LYS A 11 14.51 15.84 30.34
N ALA A 12 14.91 14.59 30.51
CA ALA A 12 14.34 13.72 31.52
C ALA A 12 14.64 14.24 32.94
N TYR A 13 13.63 14.23 33.79
CA TYR A 13 13.80 14.53 35.21
C TYR A 13 14.28 13.30 35.97
N THR A 14 15.03 13.51 37.04
CA THR A 14 15.50 12.40 37.89
C THR A 14 14.61 12.25 39.12
N CYS A 15 14.07 11.05 39.32
CA CYS A 15 13.30 10.69 40.50
C CYS A 15 14.19 10.79 41.76
N PRO A 16 13.79 11.55 42.80
CA PRO A 16 14.58 11.70 44.01
C PRO A 16 14.68 10.40 44.84
N VAL A 17 13.78 9.45 44.63
CA VAL A 17 13.71 8.20 45.42
C VAL A 17 14.57 7.10 44.79
N CYS A 18 14.37 6.81 43.50
CA CYS A 18 15.05 5.69 42.83
C CYS A 18 16.12 6.10 41.81
N GLN A 19 16.35 7.41 41.62
CA GLN A 19 17.24 7.96 40.58
C GLN A 19 16.85 7.58 39.13
N GLY A 20 15.66 7.01 38.93
CA GLY A 20 15.11 6.71 37.61
C GLY A 20 14.81 7.97 36.82
N LYS A 21 14.88 7.87 35.49
CA LYS A 21 14.53 8.95 34.57
C LYS A 21 13.03 9.00 34.33
N ILE A 22 12.46 10.21 34.37
CA ILE A 22 11.06 10.50 34.09
C ILE A 22 11.03 11.33 32.81
N HIS A 23 10.43 10.79 31.76
CA HIS A 23 10.45 11.38 30.43
C HIS A 23 9.19 12.15 30.07
N SER A 24 8.11 11.97 30.82
CA SER A 24 6.84 12.61 30.53
C SER A 24 6.02 12.87 31.80
N VAL A 25 4.94 13.62 31.63
CA VAL A 25 3.91 13.83 32.64
C VAL A 25 2.54 13.80 31.99
N GLN A 26 1.60 13.16 32.67
CA GLN A 26 0.19 13.16 32.27
C GLN A 26 -0.52 14.37 32.85
N ILE A 27 -1.31 15.05 32.03
CA ILE A 27 -1.98 16.29 32.38
C ILE A 27 -3.46 16.25 32.01
N LYS A 28 -4.24 17.08 32.72
CA LYS A 28 -5.69 17.23 32.49
C LYS A 28 -6.14 18.60 32.00
N ALA A 29 -5.20 19.52 31.91
CA ALA A 29 -5.49 20.94 31.72
C ALA A 29 -5.56 21.35 30.24
N PHE A 30 -5.40 20.40 29.32
CA PHE A 30 -5.64 20.58 27.89
C PHE A 30 -6.97 19.92 27.51
N GLU A 31 -7.16 19.60 26.24
CA GLU A 31 -8.43 19.09 25.70
C GLU A 31 -8.76 17.65 26.18
N ASN A 32 -7.82 16.94 26.81
CA ASN A 32 -7.98 15.58 27.32
C ASN A 32 -8.32 14.57 26.20
N MET A 33 -7.63 14.73 25.08
CA MET A 33 -7.83 13.95 23.85
C MET A 33 -6.94 12.70 23.77
N LEU A 34 -6.23 12.37 24.85
CA LEU A 34 -5.22 11.30 24.91
C LEU A 34 -4.07 11.55 23.93
N GLU A 35 -3.70 12.82 23.78
CA GLU A 35 -2.67 13.24 22.84
C GLU A 35 -1.28 13.28 23.49
N ASP A 36 -0.28 13.06 22.65
CA ASP A 36 1.13 13.07 23.00
C ASP A 36 1.74 14.39 22.48
N TYR A 37 2.26 15.21 23.39
CA TYR A 37 2.79 16.54 23.07
C TYR A 37 4.29 16.66 23.37
N HIS A 38 5.00 17.29 22.45
CA HIS A 38 6.39 17.69 22.53
C HIS A 38 6.55 19.21 22.52
N VAL A 39 7.73 19.68 22.92
CA VAL A 39 8.04 21.11 22.87
C VAL A 39 7.96 21.59 21.41
N LYS A 40 7.23 22.70 21.23
CA LYS A 40 6.76 23.30 19.98
C LYS A 40 5.48 22.71 19.38
N ASP A 41 4.83 21.76 20.02
CA ASP A 41 3.52 21.30 19.53
C ASP A 41 2.41 22.27 19.94
N CYS A 42 1.33 22.26 19.15
CA CYS A 42 0.10 22.98 19.48
C CYS A 42 -0.70 22.16 20.50
N VAL A 43 -1.00 22.78 21.65
CA VAL A 43 -1.69 22.21 22.82
C VAL A 43 -3.01 22.94 23.14
N GLY A 44 -3.51 23.73 22.18
CA GLY A 44 -4.76 24.48 22.30
C GLY A 44 -4.81 25.71 21.39
N HIS A 45 -5.80 26.56 21.63
CA HIS A 45 -6.07 27.75 20.80
C HIS A 45 -4.99 28.84 20.93
N ALA A 46 -4.86 29.66 19.86
CA ALA A 46 -3.97 30.83 19.72
C ALA A 46 -3.94 31.81 20.90
N GLU A 47 -5.05 31.92 21.60
CA GLU A 47 -5.23 32.91 22.66
C GLU A 47 -4.83 32.35 24.03
N GLU A 48 -4.61 31.03 24.13
CA GLU A 48 -4.34 30.38 25.39
C GLU A 48 -2.89 30.58 25.83
N ILE A 49 -2.72 31.30 26.94
CA ILE A 49 -1.45 31.44 27.64
C ILE A 49 -1.62 30.84 29.04
N LYS A 50 -0.91 29.75 29.32
CA LYS A 50 -1.04 28.99 30.57
C LYS A 50 0.32 28.50 31.07
N ILE A 51 0.54 28.64 32.38
CA ILE A 51 1.62 27.96 33.11
C ILE A 51 0.94 26.97 34.03
N LEU A 52 1.06 25.69 33.70
CA LEU A 52 0.50 24.59 34.47
C LEU A 52 1.54 24.08 35.44
N LYS A 53 1.10 23.62 36.61
CA LYS A 53 1.99 23.10 37.64
C LYS A 53 1.56 21.68 37.96
N GLU A 54 2.43 20.73 37.68
CA GLU A 54 2.15 19.31 37.83
C GLU A 54 3.18 18.64 38.72
N GLU A 55 2.77 17.56 39.38
CA GLU A 55 3.67 16.74 40.19
C GLU A 55 4.17 15.54 39.38
N LEU A 56 5.48 15.33 39.37
CA LEU A 56 6.09 14.25 38.61
C LEU A 56 5.75 12.89 39.24
N PHE A 57 5.20 11.99 38.43
CA PHE A 57 5.01 10.59 38.76
C PHE A 57 6.20 9.77 38.27
N CYS A 58 6.65 8.80 39.07
CA CYS A 58 7.74 7.90 38.70
C CYS A 58 7.21 6.48 38.52
N ASP A 59 7.30 5.92 37.32
CA ASP A 59 6.82 4.56 37.02
C ASP A 59 7.54 3.50 37.85
N ASN A 60 8.88 3.60 37.97
CA ASN A 60 9.69 2.70 38.79
C ASN A 60 9.30 2.67 40.28
N CYS A 61 8.77 3.76 40.83
CA CYS A 61 8.32 3.81 42.22
C CYS A 61 6.80 3.70 42.36
N SER A 62 6.08 3.74 41.24
CA SER A 62 4.61 3.80 41.15
C SER A 62 3.98 4.84 42.10
N LYS A 63 4.62 5.99 42.26
CA LYS A 63 4.16 7.08 43.14
C LYS A 63 4.62 8.45 42.65
N PHE A 64 3.89 9.47 43.11
CA PHE A 64 4.31 10.86 42.95
C PHE A 64 5.57 11.15 43.76
N THR A 65 6.46 11.94 43.17
CA THR A 65 7.82 12.15 43.68
C THR A 65 7.97 13.34 44.62
N GLY A 66 6.92 14.15 44.81
CA GLY A 66 7.00 15.44 45.51
C GLY A 66 7.67 16.56 44.70
N LYS A 67 8.29 16.24 43.55
CA LYS A 67 8.86 17.23 42.64
C LYS A 67 7.78 17.78 41.73
N ARG A 68 7.79 19.10 41.57
CA ARG A 68 6.87 19.83 40.70
C ARG A 68 7.59 20.29 39.45
N VAL A 69 6.89 20.22 38.33
CA VAL A 69 7.29 20.78 37.04
C VAL A 69 6.27 21.81 36.62
N TYR A 70 6.74 22.87 35.97
CA TYR A 70 5.93 23.89 35.35
C TYR A 70 5.93 23.67 33.84
N ILE A 71 4.75 23.47 33.26
CA ILE A 71 4.56 23.30 31.82
C ILE A 71 4.07 24.64 31.27
N VAL A 72 4.78 25.19 30.29
CA VAL A 72 4.53 26.53 29.77
C VAL A 72 3.94 26.40 28.38
N ALA A 73 2.70 26.85 28.21
CA ALA A 73 2.10 27.03 26.90
C ALA A 73 1.82 28.51 26.66
N GLY A 74 2.28 29.02 25.52
CA GLY A 74 2.09 30.40 25.10
C GLY A 74 1.42 30.45 23.74
N ARG A 75 0.26 31.10 23.68
CA ARG A 75 -0.59 31.19 22.47
C ARG A 75 -0.91 29.83 21.85
N GLY A 76 -1.26 28.86 22.70
CA GLY A 76 -1.57 27.51 22.28
C GLY A 76 -0.37 26.65 21.90
N ILE A 77 0.88 27.14 21.99
CA ILE A 77 2.10 26.36 21.69
C ILE A 77 2.80 25.95 22.98
N LEU A 78 3.17 24.69 23.11
CA LEU A 78 3.98 24.17 24.21
C LEU A 78 5.41 24.70 24.10
N LEU A 79 5.78 25.66 24.93
CA LEU A 79 7.08 26.33 24.88
C LEU A 79 8.19 25.55 25.60
N GLY A 80 7.79 24.68 26.54
CA GLY A 80 8.72 23.84 27.29
C GLY A 80 8.30 23.63 28.73
N THR A 81 9.24 23.14 29.52
CA THR A 81 9.06 22.87 30.95
C THR A 81 10.15 23.51 31.80
N ALA A 82 9.82 23.80 33.05
CA ALA A 82 10.73 24.44 34.02
C ALA A 82 10.55 23.85 35.43
N GLU A 83 11.61 23.90 36.24
CA GLU A 83 11.54 23.45 37.64
C GLU A 83 10.99 24.53 38.58
N ARG A 84 11.13 25.80 38.18
CA ARG A 84 10.74 26.97 38.98
C ARG A 84 9.75 27.85 38.23
N LEU A 85 8.87 28.52 38.99
CA LEU A 85 7.89 29.44 38.42
C LEU A 85 8.54 30.64 37.74
N GLU A 86 9.66 31.13 38.27
CA GLU A 86 10.41 32.24 37.70
C GLU A 86 10.99 31.88 36.33
N GLU A 87 11.52 30.66 36.18
CA GLU A 87 12.01 30.13 34.91
C GLU A 87 10.88 29.94 33.92
N ALA A 88 9.73 29.42 34.37
CA ALA A 88 8.52 29.30 33.54
C ALA A 88 8.02 30.65 33.01
N LYS A 89 8.00 31.69 33.87
CA LYS A 89 7.66 33.06 33.47
C LYS A 89 8.70 33.65 32.52
N LYS A 90 9.97 33.34 32.71
CA LYS A 90 11.06 33.76 31.82
C LYS A 90 10.90 33.15 30.43
N LEU A 91 10.61 31.85 30.34
CA LEU A 91 10.29 31.18 29.07
C LEU A 91 9.15 31.87 28.34
N LEU A 92 8.09 32.25 29.05
CA LEU A 92 6.96 32.97 28.46
C LEU A 92 7.38 34.35 27.89
N ASN A 93 8.20 35.08 28.64
CA ASN A 93 8.59 36.46 28.31
C ASN A 93 9.74 36.56 27.29
N GLU A 94 10.57 35.52 27.17
CA GLU A 94 11.68 35.48 26.23
C GLU A 94 11.26 35.21 24.79
N LEU A 95 9.99 34.87 24.55
CA LEU A 95 9.51 34.70 23.19
C LEU A 95 9.43 36.04 22.45
N ASN A 96 10.25 36.16 21.40
CA ASN A 96 10.03 37.15 20.37
C ASN A 96 8.69 36.86 19.68
N GLN A 97 7.78 37.83 19.71
CA GLN A 97 6.47 37.78 19.07
C GLN A 97 6.57 37.43 17.57
N GLU A 98 7.61 37.87 16.87
CA GLU A 98 7.82 37.58 15.44
C GLU A 98 8.05 36.08 15.17
N LYS A 99 8.89 35.43 16.00
CA LYS A 99 9.13 33.99 15.91
C LYS A 99 7.87 33.19 16.26
N LEU A 100 7.12 33.68 17.25
CA LEU A 100 5.86 33.08 17.68
C LEU A 100 4.80 33.14 16.58
N VAL A 101 4.71 34.24 15.84
CA VAL A 101 3.79 34.39 14.71
C VAL A 101 4.15 33.45 13.56
N LEU A 102 5.43 33.30 13.23
CA LEU A 102 5.87 32.36 12.19
C LEU A 102 5.60 30.90 12.60
N TRP A 103 5.94 30.52 13.83
CA TRP A 103 5.63 29.19 14.36
C TRP A 103 4.14 28.94 14.41
N TYR A 104 3.36 29.93 14.85
CA TYR A 104 1.92 29.82 14.89
C TYR A 104 1.34 29.61 13.49
N HIS A 105 1.79 30.34 12.46
CA HIS A 105 1.26 30.13 11.11
C HIS A 105 1.45 28.69 10.63
N ASP A 106 2.68 28.18 10.67
CA ASP A 106 2.98 26.85 10.11
C ASP A 106 2.42 25.72 11.00
N LEU A 107 2.61 25.81 12.32
CA LEU A 107 2.18 24.76 13.25
C LEU A 107 0.67 24.76 13.47
N TYR A 108 0.03 25.92 13.47
CA TYR A 108 -1.43 25.97 13.64
C TYR A 108 -2.15 25.51 12.37
N GLN A 109 -1.63 25.81 11.17
CA GLN A 109 -2.17 25.24 9.95
C GLN A 109 -2.03 23.71 9.96
N ARG A 110 -0.87 23.19 10.37
CA ARG A 110 -0.67 21.76 10.55
C ARG A 110 -1.64 21.15 11.59
N TYR A 111 -1.77 21.77 12.76
CA TYR A 111 -2.70 21.32 13.80
C TYR A 111 -4.16 21.34 13.34
N ILE A 112 -4.58 22.40 12.63
CA ILE A 112 -5.93 22.44 12.03
C ILE A 112 -6.09 21.33 11.00
N GLY A 113 -5.08 21.09 10.16
CA GLY A 113 -5.08 19.99 9.18
C GLY A 113 -5.27 18.65 9.87
N GLU A 114 -4.41 18.32 10.84
CA GLU A 114 -4.48 17.07 11.62
C GLU A 114 -5.82 16.91 12.35
N ARG A 115 -6.38 18.01 12.91
CA ARG A 115 -7.71 17.98 13.54
C ARG A 115 -8.84 17.77 12.54
N ARG A 116 -8.80 18.43 11.37
CA ARG A 116 -9.80 18.21 10.31
C ARG A 116 -9.75 16.78 9.79
N ASP A 117 -8.55 16.24 9.59
CA ASP A 117 -8.39 14.85 9.16
C ASP A 117 -9.00 13.93 10.20
N LYS A 118 -8.61 14.06 11.48
CA LYS A 118 -9.17 13.27 12.58
C LYS A 118 -10.69 13.37 12.65
N GLU A 119 -11.25 14.58 12.58
CA GLU A 119 -12.71 14.79 12.57
C GLU A 119 -13.38 14.15 11.34
N SER A 120 -12.73 14.16 10.18
CA SER A 120 -13.20 13.46 8.98
C SER A 120 -13.23 11.95 9.16
N TYR A 121 -12.16 11.36 9.73
CA TYR A 121 -12.09 9.93 10.05
C TYR A 121 -13.13 9.52 11.10
N GLU A 122 -13.25 10.29 12.19
CA GLU A 122 -14.24 10.04 13.24
C GLU A 122 -15.65 10.11 12.68
N GLY A 123 -15.98 11.17 11.91
CA GLY A 123 -17.27 11.31 11.26
C GLY A 123 -17.57 10.17 10.28
N PHE A 124 -16.59 9.75 9.48
CA PHE A 124 -16.76 8.60 8.60
C PHE A 124 -17.02 7.29 9.35
N LEU A 125 -16.32 7.04 10.47
CA LEU A 125 -16.54 5.84 11.28
C LEU A 125 -17.92 5.86 11.96
N GLU A 126 -18.41 7.02 12.37
CA GLU A 126 -19.78 7.17 12.88
C GLU A 126 -20.82 6.88 11.80
N ASP A 127 -20.64 7.45 10.60
CA ASP A 127 -21.51 7.19 9.45
C ASP A 127 -21.49 5.72 9.04
N LEU A 128 -20.32 5.08 9.03
CA LEU A 128 -20.14 3.66 8.74
C LEU A 128 -20.89 2.79 9.77
N ARG A 129 -20.76 3.12 11.07
CA ARG A 129 -21.47 2.46 12.17
C ARG A 129 -22.98 2.60 11.99
N GLU A 130 -23.47 3.79 11.64
CA GLU A 130 -24.89 4.00 11.43
C GLU A 130 -25.40 3.23 10.20
N TRP A 131 -24.72 3.40 9.05
CA TRP A 131 -25.11 2.82 7.78
C TRP A 131 -25.22 1.28 7.82
N TYR A 132 -24.19 0.62 8.34
CA TYR A 132 -24.13 -0.84 8.41
C TYR A 132 -24.66 -1.40 9.73
N GLY A 133 -24.36 -0.76 10.86
CA GLY A 133 -24.76 -1.23 12.18
C GLY A 133 -26.26 -1.07 12.44
N GLU A 134 -26.87 0.03 11.99
CA GLU A 134 -28.33 0.23 12.07
C GLU A 134 -29.08 -0.25 10.81
N ARG A 135 -28.37 -0.93 9.91
CA ARG A 135 -28.91 -1.52 8.67
C ARG A 135 -29.68 -0.52 7.83
N VAL A 136 -29.20 0.72 7.76
CA VAL A 136 -29.83 1.78 6.95
C VAL A 136 -29.80 1.39 5.47
N HIS A 137 -28.74 0.73 5.02
CA HIS A 137 -28.58 0.18 3.66
C HIS A 137 -29.60 -0.91 3.29
N GLU A 138 -30.23 -1.59 4.26
CA GLU A 138 -31.26 -2.62 4.01
C GLU A 138 -32.67 -2.00 3.88
N ARG A 139 -32.84 -0.72 4.23
CA ARG A 139 -34.16 -0.08 4.24
C ARG A 139 -34.62 0.20 2.81
N PRO A 140 -35.91 -0.03 2.49
CA PRO A 140 -36.43 0.23 1.16
C PRO A 140 -36.25 1.70 0.79
N GLU A 141 -35.67 1.96 -0.39
CA GLU A 141 -35.38 3.32 -0.83
C GLU A 141 -36.66 4.00 -1.36
N THR A 142 -37.25 4.88 -0.56
CA THR A 142 -38.23 5.86 -1.05
C THR A 142 -37.54 7.20 -1.34
N ASP A 143 -38.09 8.00 -2.28
CA ASP A 143 -37.55 9.33 -2.61
C ASP A 143 -37.35 10.25 -1.40
N THR A 144 -38.15 10.06 -0.34
CA THR A 144 -38.07 10.85 0.88
C THR A 144 -36.92 10.38 1.78
N GLU A 145 -36.68 9.07 1.85
CA GLU A 145 -35.56 8.48 2.58
C GLU A 145 -34.23 8.74 1.88
N ILE A 146 -34.14 8.64 0.56
CA ILE A 146 -32.92 8.97 -0.19
C ILE A 146 -32.50 10.41 0.09
N LYS A 147 -33.44 11.37 0.05
CA LYS A 147 -33.14 12.78 0.36
C LYS A 147 -32.66 12.95 1.80
N ARG A 148 -33.28 12.24 2.75
CA ARG A 148 -32.90 12.28 4.17
C ARG A 148 -31.52 11.69 4.41
N GLN A 149 -31.23 10.54 3.82
CA GLN A 149 -29.94 9.88 3.93
C GLN A 149 -28.83 10.70 3.26
N ARG A 150 -29.08 11.29 2.08
CA ARG A 150 -28.15 12.23 1.44
C ARG A 150 -27.86 13.47 2.30
N LEU A 151 -28.84 13.95 3.07
CA LEU A 151 -28.63 15.04 4.02
C LEU A 151 -27.83 14.59 5.24
N GLN A 152 -28.10 13.38 5.73
CA GLN A 152 -27.48 12.81 6.91
C GLN A 152 -26.02 12.42 6.68
N PHE A 153 -25.72 11.81 5.53
CA PHE A 153 -24.40 11.30 5.17
C PHE A 153 -23.74 12.17 4.08
N ILE A 154 -24.08 13.45 3.98
CA ILE A 154 -23.77 14.30 2.80
C ILE A 154 -22.31 14.24 2.34
N TRP A 155 -21.36 14.11 3.27
CA TRP A 155 -19.93 14.07 2.99
C TRP A 155 -19.43 12.68 2.57
N ASN A 156 -20.01 11.63 3.17
CA ASN A 156 -19.54 10.25 3.07
C ASN A 156 -20.45 9.33 2.24
N TRP A 157 -21.58 9.86 1.77
CA TRP A 157 -22.62 9.12 1.06
C TRP A 157 -22.07 8.25 -0.07
N ARG A 158 -21.24 8.82 -0.96
CA ARG A 158 -20.66 8.10 -2.11
C ARG A 158 -19.62 7.03 -1.71
N HIS A 159 -19.09 7.08 -0.49
CA HIS A 159 -18.21 6.03 0.03
C HIS A 159 -19.01 4.85 0.61
N LEU A 160 -20.26 5.09 1.03
CA LEU A 160 -21.12 4.11 1.69
C LEU A 160 -22.13 3.47 0.73
N LYS A 161 -22.77 4.29 -0.10
CA LYS A 161 -23.74 3.83 -1.10
C LYS A 161 -23.00 3.19 -2.27
N GLY A 162 -23.51 2.05 -2.74
CA GLY A 162 -22.89 1.24 -3.79
C GLY A 162 -21.76 0.33 -3.33
N ALA A 163 -21.22 0.53 -2.12
CA ALA A 163 -20.22 -0.37 -1.55
C ALA A 163 -20.87 -1.68 -1.06
N LEU A 164 -20.30 -2.82 -1.44
CA LEU A 164 -20.79 -4.15 -1.14
C LEU A 164 -20.77 -4.46 0.36
N ASN A 165 -19.81 -3.88 1.08
CA ASN A 165 -19.60 -4.17 2.49
C ASN A 165 -18.81 -3.02 3.18
N PRO A 166 -18.71 -3.03 4.53
CA PRO A 166 -18.01 -1.98 5.26
C PRO A 166 -16.52 -1.86 4.91
N VAL A 167 -15.86 -2.96 4.54
CA VAL A 167 -14.43 -2.94 4.18
C VAL A 167 -14.24 -2.16 2.90
N GLU A 168 -15.07 -2.40 1.89
CA GLU A 168 -15.03 -1.64 0.64
C GLU A 168 -15.33 -0.15 0.88
N SER A 169 -16.27 0.19 1.77
CA SER A 169 -16.51 1.59 2.13
C SER A 169 -15.27 2.27 2.73
N VAL A 170 -14.57 1.56 3.62
CA VAL A 170 -13.31 2.04 4.22
C VAL A 170 -12.24 2.21 3.15
N GLU A 171 -12.09 1.25 2.24
CA GLU A 171 -11.17 1.34 1.11
C GLU A 171 -11.51 2.53 0.20
N ARG A 172 -12.79 2.76 -0.09
CA ARG A 172 -13.26 3.92 -0.85
C ARG A 172 -12.92 5.25 -0.18
N PHE A 173 -13.15 5.36 1.12
CA PHE A 173 -12.83 6.56 1.88
C PHE A 173 -11.31 6.83 1.93
N LEU A 174 -10.53 5.79 2.25
CA LEU A 174 -9.07 5.90 2.35
C LEU A 174 -8.41 6.22 1.02
N THR A 175 -8.86 5.58 -0.06
CA THR A 175 -8.35 5.81 -1.43
C THR A 175 -8.60 7.25 -1.84
N TYR A 176 -9.83 7.74 -1.63
CA TYR A 176 -10.19 9.12 -1.94
C TYR A 176 -9.34 10.12 -1.16
N ASN A 177 -9.19 9.96 0.16
CA ASN A 177 -8.41 10.90 0.97
C ASN A 177 -6.93 10.89 0.59
N LYS A 178 -6.34 9.72 0.32
CA LYS A 178 -4.96 9.63 -0.18
C LYS A 178 -4.79 10.34 -1.51
N MET A 179 -5.74 10.16 -2.42
CA MET A 179 -5.74 10.82 -3.72
C MET A 179 -5.85 12.34 -3.59
N MET A 180 -6.69 12.85 -2.70
CA MET A 180 -6.80 14.28 -2.44
C MET A 180 -5.51 14.84 -1.85
N GLY A 181 -4.92 14.17 -0.85
CA GLY A 181 -3.64 14.58 -0.28
C GLY A 181 -2.52 14.61 -1.33
N ALA A 182 -2.46 13.61 -2.22
CA ALA A 182 -1.48 13.61 -3.31
C ALA A 182 -1.72 14.72 -4.34
N LEU A 183 -2.97 15.09 -4.63
CA LEU A 183 -3.29 16.23 -5.48
C LEU A 183 -2.90 17.56 -4.81
N ASP A 184 -3.13 17.71 -3.50
CA ASP A 184 -2.71 18.89 -2.73
C ASP A 184 -1.19 19.06 -2.79
N GLU A 185 -0.43 17.98 -2.56
CA GLU A 185 1.04 18.00 -2.68
C GLU A 185 1.50 18.40 -4.09
N LEU A 186 0.90 17.82 -5.14
CA LEU A 186 1.24 18.18 -6.52
C LEU A 186 0.93 19.65 -6.82
N TRP A 187 -0.17 20.17 -6.27
CA TRP A 187 -0.56 21.57 -6.41
C TRP A 187 0.43 22.50 -5.69
N GLU A 188 0.82 22.16 -4.46
CA GLU A 188 1.82 22.90 -3.68
C GLU A 188 3.22 22.88 -4.34
N GLU A 189 3.56 21.78 -5.02
CA GLU A 189 4.77 21.66 -5.85
C GLU A 189 4.73 22.54 -7.11
N GLY A 190 3.60 23.18 -7.40
CA GLY A 190 3.43 24.08 -8.55
C GLY A 190 3.19 23.33 -9.86
N ARG A 191 2.65 22.11 -9.82
CA ARG A 191 2.25 21.40 -11.04
C ARG A 191 1.04 22.07 -11.67
N GLU A 192 1.16 22.43 -12.95
CA GLU A 192 0.06 23.06 -13.69
C GLU A 192 -0.67 22.07 -14.61
N VAL A 193 0.00 21.00 -15.05
CA VAL A 193 -0.55 20.03 -16.01
C VAL A 193 -0.33 18.61 -15.52
N LEU A 194 -1.37 17.79 -15.61
CA LEU A 194 -1.35 16.36 -15.34
C LEU A 194 -1.37 15.59 -16.66
N ASP A 195 -0.28 14.86 -16.94
CA ASP A 195 -0.22 13.93 -18.06
C ASP A 195 -0.94 12.63 -17.69
N ILE A 196 -1.91 12.24 -18.52
CA ILE A 196 -2.72 11.04 -18.34
C ILE A 196 -2.65 10.14 -19.58
N TYR A 197 -2.93 8.85 -19.40
CA TYR A 197 -3.00 7.88 -20.48
C TYR A 197 -3.94 6.73 -20.10
N TYR A 198 -4.29 5.89 -21.07
CA TYR A 198 -5.03 4.64 -20.87
C TYR A 198 -4.42 3.53 -21.72
N ALA A 199 -4.77 2.27 -21.45
CA ALA A 199 -4.17 1.12 -22.13
C ALA A 199 -5.15 0.38 -23.07
N GLU A 200 -6.44 0.65 -22.93
CA GLU A 200 -7.53 0.02 -23.64
C GLU A 200 -7.59 0.47 -25.10
N GLU A 201 -7.95 -0.45 -26.00
CA GLU A 201 -8.19 -0.12 -27.40
C GLU A 201 -9.57 0.50 -27.56
N MET A 202 -9.63 1.82 -27.71
CA MET A 202 -10.88 2.58 -27.80
C MET A 202 -11.13 3.10 -29.22
N SER A 203 -12.40 3.04 -29.66
CA SER A 203 -12.81 3.54 -30.98
C SER A 203 -13.40 4.95 -30.88
N GLN A 204 -12.89 5.88 -31.69
CA GLN A 204 -13.43 7.24 -31.73
C GLN A 204 -14.92 7.25 -32.09
N GLY A 205 -15.73 7.95 -31.30
CA GLY A 205 -17.17 8.06 -31.48
C GLY A 205 -17.99 6.90 -30.92
N GLU A 206 -17.38 5.97 -30.18
CA GLU A 206 -18.12 4.92 -29.48
C GLU A 206 -19.10 5.52 -28.46
N GLU A 207 -20.35 5.04 -28.45
CA GLU A 207 -21.39 5.63 -27.59
C GLU A 207 -21.45 5.01 -26.19
N SER A 208 -21.00 3.76 -26.04
CA SER A 208 -21.03 2.99 -24.79
C SER A 208 -19.62 2.54 -24.50
N TRP A 209 -18.94 3.22 -23.58
CA TRP A 209 -17.52 3.05 -23.34
C TRP A 209 -17.18 3.25 -21.86
N SER A 210 -16.10 2.62 -21.42
CA SER A 210 -15.47 2.80 -20.11
C SER A 210 -13.96 2.63 -20.28
N VAL A 211 -13.17 3.47 -19.63
CA VAL A 211 -11.71 3.47 -19.75
C VAL A 211 -11.06 3.78 -18.41
N ASP A 212 -10.07 2.97 -18.03
CA ASP A 212 -9.24 3.20 -16.86
C ASP A 212 -8.08 4.13 -17.22
N VAL A 213 -8.03 5.27 -16.56
CA VAL A 213 -7.09 6.35 -16.80
C VAL A 213 -6.01 6.36 -15.73
N TYR A 214 -4.76 6.46 -16.18
CA TYR A 214 -3.56 6.40 -15.39
C TYR A 214 -2.90 7.77 -15.31
N GLN A 215 -2.45 8.13 -14.11
CA GLN A 215 -1.59 9.27 -13.84
C GLN A 215 -0.45 8.77 -12.95
N ASP A 216 0.78 8.82 -13.46
CA ASP A 216 1.89 8.10 -12.86
C ASP A 216 2.26 8.59 -11.45
N GLU A 217 2.20 9.89 -11.20
CA GLU A 217 2.59 10.47 -9.90
C GLU A 217 1.57 10.14 -8.80
N LEU A 218 0.27 10.25 -9.10
CA LEU A 218 -0.82 9.91 -8.21
C LEU A 218 -0.84 8.40 -7.95
N ASN A 219 -0.70 7.58 -8.99
CA ASN A 219 -0.65 6.12 -8.83
C ASN A 219 0.54 5.70 -7.96
N GLU A 220 1.73 6.28 -8.16
CA GLU A 220 2.91 5.97 -7.34
C GLU A 220 2.76 6.45 -5.88
N ARG A 221 2.24 7.66 -5.64
CA ARG A 221 2.04 8.21 -4.29
C ARG A 221 0.94 7.48 -3.51
N CYS A 222 -0.12 7.08 -4.20
CA CYS A 222 -1.30 6.49 -3.58
C CYS A 222 -1.32 4.95 -3.62
N HIS A 223 -0.39 4.32 -4.34
CA HIS A 223 -0.34 2.88 -4.61
C HIS A 223 -1.61 2.35 -5.32
N LEU A 224 -2.01 3.05 -6.38
CA LEU A 224 -3.20 2.70 -7.16
C LEU A 224 -2.84 1.89 -8.40
N ASN A 225 -3.78 1.05 -8.85
CA ASN A 225 -3.66 0.34 -10.11
C ASN A 225 -3.89 1.30 -11.30
N TRP A 226 -4.92 2.14 -11.20
CA TRP A 226 -5.24 3.26 -12.09
C TRP A 226 -5.83 4.41 -11.27
N THR A 227 -5.91 5.61 -11.83
CA THR A 227 -6.23 6.84 -11.09
C THR A 227 -7.72 7.17 -11.15
N TRP A 228 -8.31 7.13 -12.34
CA TRP A 228 -9.73 7.38 -12.57
C TRP A 228 -10.29 6.33 -13.49
N THR A 229 -11.57 6.01 -13.38
CA THR A 229 -12.30 5.33 -14.45
C THR A 229 -13.24 6.36 -15.06
N VAL A 230 -13.20 6.52 -16.38
CA VAL A 230 -14.09 7.43 -17.10
C VAL A 230 -15.01 6.58 -17.97
N GLU A 231 -16.32 6.75 -17.78
CA GLU A 231 -17.30 5.96 -18.50
C GLU A 231 -18.43 6.83 -19.07
N SER A 232 -19.06 6.31 -20.12
CA SER A 232 -20.20 6.97 -20.73
C SER A 232 -21.48 6.69 -19.95
N LYS A 233 -22.36 7.68 -19.86
CA LYS A 233 -23.68 7.50 -19.24
C LYS A 233 -24.48 6.35 -19.85
N LYS A 234 -24.31 6.07 -21.14
CA LYS A 234 -24.94 4.94 -21.83
C LYS A 234 -24.36 3.59 -21.38
N GLN A 235 -23.07 3.52 -21.04
CA GLN A 235 -22.45 2.34 -20.47
C GLN A 235 -23.01 2.08 -19.06
N LEU A 236 -23.03 3.11 -18.22
CA LEU A 236 -23.60 3.06 -16.87
C LEU A 236 -25.06 2.57 -16.87
N GLU A 237 -25.90 3.15 -17.73
CA GLU A 237 -27.31 2.74 -17.89
C GLU A 237 -27.45 1.29 -18.36
N ARG A 238 -26.51 0.78 -19.17
CA ARG A 238 -26.52 -0.60 -19.67
C ARG A 238 -26.18 -1.59 -18.56
N GLU A 239 -25.26 -1.23 -17.67
CA GLU A 239 -24.87 -2.05 -16.52
C GLU A 239 -25.93 -2.01 -15.40
N GLY A 240 -26.85 -1.05 -15.49
CA GLY A 240 -27.92 -0.87 -14.50
C GLY A 240 -27.43 -0.19 -13.23
N GLU A 241 -26.27 0.46 -13.31
CA GLU A 241 -25.65 1.18 -12.21
C GLU A 241 -26.13 2.63 -12.17
N LYS A 242 -25.88 3.30 -11.04
CA LYS A 242 -26.23 4.71 -10.85
C LYS A 242 -25.00 5.50 -10.47
N GLU A 243 -24.85 6.70 -11.02
CA GLU A 243 -23.71 7.60 -10.76
C GLU A 243 -23.52 7.88 -9.25
N GLU A 244 -24.60 7.86 -8.47
CA GLU A 244 -24.56 8.08 -7.02
C GLU A 244 -24.02 6.90 -6.19
N GLU A 245 -23.92 5.72 -6.80
CA GLU A 245 -23.40 4.47 -6.22
C GLU A 245 -21.92 4.27 -6.57
N LEU A 246 -21.40 5.04 -7.53
CA LEU A 246 -20.02 4.95 -7.98
C LEU A 246 -19.04 5.59 -6.97
N PRO A 247 -17.84 5.02 -6.82
CA PRO A 247 -16.72 5.67 -6.16
C PRO A 247 -16.47 7.10 -6.67
N LYS A 248 -15.92 7.96 -5.79
CA LYS A 248 -15.72 9.38 -6.11
C LYS A 248 -14.74 9.63 -7.26
N TRP A 249 -13.88 8.68 -7.62
CA TRP A 249 -12.92 8.79 -8.72
C TRP A 249 -13.41 8.16 -10.03
N GLU A 250 -14.63 7.62 -10.05
CA GLU A 250 -15.30 7.24 -11.29
C GLU A 250 -16.06 8.45 -11.84
N VAL A 251 -15.82 8.75 -13.12
CA VAL A 251 -16.23 9.98 -13.77
C VAL A 251 -17.15 9.65 -14.95
N VAL A 252 -18.37 10.17 -14.90
CA VAL A 252 -19.36 9.94 -15.96
C VAL A 252 -19.32 11.06 -16.99
N ALA A 253 -19.18 10.68 -18.26
CA ALA A 253 -19.27 11.55 -19.43
C ALA A 253 -20.59 11.31 -20.19
N GLU A 254 -21.16 12.34 -20.80
CA GLU A 254 -22.39 12.20 -21.58
C GLU A 254 -22.11 12.01 -23.08
N GLU A 255 -20.91 12.35 -23.51
CA GLU A 255 -20.47 12.39 -24.89
C GLU A 255 -19.91 11.03 -25.38
N PRO A 256 -19.94 10.77 -26.70
CA PRO A 256 -19.23 9.64 -27.30
C PRO A 256 -17.72 9.73 -27.07
N PHE A 257 -17.05 8.58 -27.12
CA PHE A 257 -15.63 8.47 -26.80
C PHE A 257 -14.77 9.37 -27.69
N SER A 258 -13.95 10.18 -27.04
CA SER A 258 -12.76 10.82 -27.60
C SER A 258 -11.80 11.18 -26.47
N GLU A 259 -10.51 11.26 -26.78
CA GLU A 259 -9.50 11.67 -25.78
C GLU A 259 -9.79 13.03 -25.16
N GLU A 260 -10.33 13.97 -25.95
CA GLU A 260 -10.75 15.29 -25.48
C GLU A 260 -11.87 15.19 -24.44
N VAL A 261 -12.85 14.29 -24.64
CA VAL A 261 -13.93 14.06 -23.68
C VAL A 261 -13.37 13.50 -22.36
N VAL A 262 -12.43 12.55 -22.43
CA VAL A 262 -11.77 12.01 -21.22
C VAL A 262 -11.03 13.10 -20.45
N CYS A 263 -10.22 13.92 -21.15
CA CYS A 263 -9.49 15.02 -20.53
C CYS A 263 -10.45 16.03 -19.88
N ASN A 264 -11.49 16.47 -20.61
CA ASN A 264 -12.46 17.44 -20.12
C ASN A 264 -13.26 16.91 -18.91
N ALA A 265 -13.58 15.61 -18.90
CA ALA A 265 -14.28 14.99 -17.78
C ALA A 265 -13.42 15.02 -16.50
N ILE A 266 -12.13 14.69 -16.61
CA ILE A 266 -11.18 14.75 -15.48
C ILE A 266 -10.89 16.19 -15.06
N GLU A 267 -10.70 17.13 -16.00
CA GLU A 267 -10.53 18.55 -15.67
C GLU A 267 -11.73 19.11 -14.91
N LYS A 268 -12.96 18.76 -15.34
CA LYS A 268 -14.18 19.15 -14.64
C LYS A 268 -14.19 18.55 -13.24
N TRP A 269 -13.86 17.27 -13.10
CA TRP A 269 -13.79 16.59 -11.81
C TRP A 269 -12.79 17.24 -10.84
N LEU A 270 -11.62 17.66 -11.35
CA LEU A 270 -10.59 18.38 -10.58
C LEU A 270 -11.07 19.79 -10.18
N ARG A 271 -11.69 20.51 -11.12
CA ARG A 271 -12.22 21.87 -10.89
C ARG A 271 -13.34 21.91 -9.86
N ASP A 272 -14.23 20.92 -9.88
CA ASP A 272 -15.29 20.77 -8.88
C ASP A 272 -14.73 20.56 -7.46
N ARG A 273 -13.43 20.24 -7.34
CA ARG A 273 -12.69 20.07 -6.08
C ARG A 273 -11.72 21.22 -5.79
N GLY A 274 -11.71 22.26 -6.63
CA GLY A 274 -10.91 23.47 -6.41
C GLY A 274 -9.51 23.45 -7.02
N TYR A 275 -9.19 22.45 -7.84
CA TYR A 275 -7.91 22.41 -8.57
C TYR A 275 -8.04 22.99 -9.97
N GLU A 276 -7.02 23.72 -10.44
CA GLU A 276 -6.96 24.27 -11.79
C GLU A 276 -5.87 23.62 -12.66
N PHE A 277 -5.64 22.32 -12.46
CA PHE A 277 -4.75 21.56 -13.35
C PHE A 277 -5.32 21.54 -14.78
N GLY A 278 -4.46 21.76 -15.77
CA GLY A 278 -4.72 21.28 -17.13
C GLY A 278 -4.51 19.77 -17.21
N VAL A 279 -5.24 19.08 -18.07
CA VAL A 279 -5.07 17.65 -18.29
C VAL A 279 -4.68 17.40 -19.74
N ARG A 280 -3.66 16.56 -19.94
CA ARG A 280 -3.14 16.25 -21.26
C ARG A 280 -3.04 14.74 -21.46
N MET A 281 -3.66 14.25 -22.52
CA MET A 281 -3.48 12.87 -22.98
C MET A 281 -2.07 12.68 -23.55
N VAL A 282 -1.39 11.62 -23.12
CA VAL A 282 -0.10 11.18 -23.67
C VAL A 282 -0.21 9.73 -24.16
N GLU A 283 0.58 9.40 -25.18
CA GLU A 283 0.65 8.04 -25.71
C GLU A 283 1.23 7.06 -24.67
N LEU A 284 0.75 5.82 -24.66
CA LEU A 284 1.17 4.79 -23.71
C LEU A 284 2.69 4.50 -23.78
N GLU A 285 3.30 4.64 -24.96
CA GLU A 285 4.74 4.49 -25.17
C GLU A 285 5.56 5.63 -24.57
N GLN A 286 4.96 6.82 -24.47
CA GLN A 286 5.59 8.01 -23.89
C GLN A 286 5.41 8.05 -22.36
N ALA A 287 4.36 7.39 -21.85
CA ALA A 287 4.12 7.26 -20.43
C ALA A 287 5.23 6.46 -19.73
N ARG A 288 5.65 6.92 -18.54
CA ARG A 288 6.63 6.21 -17.69
C ARG A 288 6.05 4.85 -17.28
N GLY A 289 4.73 4.78 -17.08
CA GLY A 289 4.04 3.57 -16.64
C GLY A 289 3.96 3.53 -15.12
N SER A 290 2.78 3.24 -14.59
CA SER A 290 2.51 3.05 -13.17
C SER A 290 1.56 1.86 -12.95
N GLY A 291 1.44 1.43 -11.69
CA GLY A 291 0.60 0.30 -11.32
C GLY A 291 0.89 -0.95 -12.15
N LEU A 292 -0.18 -1.58 -12.65
CA LEU A 292 -0.13 -2.80 -13.45
C LEU A 292 0.66 -2.63 -14.76
N ILE A 293 0.60 -1.45 -15.39
CA ILE A 293 1.31 -1.17 -16.65
C ILE A 293 2.82 -1.20 -16.46
N LYS A 294 3.31 -0.71 -15.31
CA LYS A 294 4.72 -0.77 -14.95
C LYS A 294 5.18 -2.22 -14.77
N GLU A 295 4.40 -3.03 -14.05
CA GLU A 295 4.68 -4.45 -13.84
C GLU A 295 4.73 -5.22 -15.17
N LEU A 296 3.79 -4.94 -16.08
CA LEU A 296 3.77 -5.55 -17.41
C LEU A 296 4.96 -5.12 -18.28
N LYS A 297 5.35 -3.83 -18.24
CA LYS A 297 6.54 -3.32 -18.94
C LYS A 297 7.82 -3.98 -18.41
N GLU A 298 7.96 -4.09 -17.09
CA GLU A 298 9.11 -4.74 -16.44
C GLU A 298 9.17 -6.24 -16.76
N ALA A 299 8.04 -6.95 -16.72
CA ALA A 299 7.94 -8.35 -17.11
C ALA A 299 8.31 -8.59 -18.59
N LYS A 300 7.90 -7.69 -19.49
CA LYS A 300 8.25 -7.75 -20.91
C LYS A 300 9.75 -7.55 -21.14
N VAL A 301 10.37 -6.60 -20.45
CA VAL A 301 11.83 -6.39 -20.48
C VAL A 301 12.57 -7.61 -19.93
N GLU A 302 12.03 -8.26 -18.90
CA GLU A 302 12.61 -9.49 -18.36
C GLU A 302 12.45 -10.69 -19.30
N SER A 303 11.35 -10.79 -20.05
CA SER A 303 11.18 -11.80 -21.10
C SER A 303 12.11 -11.55 -22.30
N GLU A 304 12.28 -10.30 -22.73
CA GLU A 304 13.20 -9.93 -23.82
C GLU A 304 14.67 -10.19 -23.43
N LYS A 305 15.02 -10.04 -22.14
CA LYS A 305 16.33 -10.46 -21.62
C LYS A 305 16.53 -11.98 -21.60
N LYS A 306 15.46 -12.77 -21.55
CA LYS A 306 15.50 -14.24 -21.56
C LYS A 306 15.53 -14.84 -22.99
N GLU A 307 15.22 -14.06 -24.03
CA GLU A 307 15.24 -14.52 -25.44
C GLU A 307 16.65 -14.62 -26.07
N ALA A 308 17.74 -14.38 -25.34
CA ALA A 308 19.11 -14.48 -25.86
C ALA A 308 19.77 -15.87 -25.66
N ILE A 309 19.01 -16.94 -25.47
CA ILE A 309 19.51 -18.33 -25.48
C ILE A 309 18.64 -19.13 -26.46
N SER A 310 19.23 -19.67 -27.53
CA SER A 310 18.47 -20.42 -28.54
C SER A 310 17.79 -21.64 -27.90
N MET A 311 16.54 -21.92 -28.30
CA MET A 311 15.76 -23.07 -27.81
C MET A 311 16.54 -24.40 -27.84
N GLU A 312 17.33 -24.64 -28.90
CA GLU A 312 18.19 -25.83 -29.01
C GLU A 312 19.28 -25.94 -27.92
N ARG A 313 19.68 -24.82 -27.31
CA ARG A 313 20.67 -24.80 -26.22
C ARG A 313 20.00 -25.02 -24.87
N LEU A 314 18.80 -24.45 -24.68
CA LEU A 314 18.00 -24.66 -23.47
C LEU A 314 17.55 -26.13 -23.36
N GLU A 315 17.08 -26.73 -24.46
CA GLU A 315 16.70 -28.14 -24.52
C GLU A 315 17.89 -29.06 -24.17
N ARG A 316 19.09 -28.74 -24.66
CA ARG A 316 20.32 -29.49 -24.33
C ARG A 316 20.71 -29.36 -22.87
N GLU A 317 20.69 -28.14 -22.31
CA GLU A 317 21.04 -27.92 -20.91
C GLU A 317 20.02 -28.57 -19.95
N MET A 318 18.73 -28.60 -20.32
CA MET A 318 17.69 -29.32 -19.59
C MET A 318 17.87 -30.85 -19.67
N GLU A 319 18.15 -31.41 -20.85
CA GLU A 319 18.44 -32.84 -20.99
C GLU A 319 19.67 -33.28 -20.19
N GLU A 320 20.73 -32.46 -20.17
CA GLU A 320 21.95 -32.73 -19.38
C GLU A 320 21.67 -32.66 -17.87
N GLU A 321 20.88 -31.69 -17.42
CA GLU A 321 20.46 -31.62 -16.01
C GLU A 321 19.57 -32.81 -15.60
N GLU A 322 18.63 -33.24 -16.44
CA GLU A 322 17.78 -34.40 -16.15
C GLU A 322 18.59 -35.69 -16.05
N ILE A 323 19.53 -35.91 -16.98
CA ILE A 323 20.44 -37.06 -16.95
C ILE A 323 21.25 -37.07 -15.65
N LYS A 324 21.77 -35.91 -15.24
CA LYS A 324 22.53 -35.76 -14.00
C LYS A 324 21.67 -36.05 -12.76
N ARG A 325 20.45 -35.50 -12.69
CA ARG A 325 19.51 -35.78 -11.59
C ARG A 325 19.18 -37.27 -11.48
N LEU A 326 18.96 -37.95 -12.61
CA LEU A 326 18.70 -39.39 -12.63
C LEU A 326 19.92 -40.20 -12.21
N ALA A 327 21.12 -39.80 -12.62
CA ALA A 327 22.36 -40.45 -12.22
C ALA A 327 22.62 -40.31 -10.71
N ASP A 328 22.44 -39.10 -10.16
CA ASP A 328 22.53 -38.82 -8.72
C ASP A 328 21.49 -39.63 -7.94
N PHE A 329 20.25 -39.72 -8.44
CA PHE A 329 19.20 -40.54 -7.84
C PHE A 329 19.56 -42.02 -7.79
N ILE A 330 20.11 -42.55 -8.88
CA ILE A 330 20.59 -43.93 -8.93
C ILE A 330 21.72 -44.11 -7.91
N GLU A 331 22.71 -43.20 -7.86
CA GLU A 331 23.84 -43.21 -6.89
C GLU A 331 23.43 -43.16 -5.43
N ALA A 332 22.43 -42.35 -5.08
CA ALA A 332 21.94 -42.24 -3.73
C ALA A 332 21.27 -43.55 -3.22
N LYS A 333 20.86 -44.45 -4.12
CA LYS A 333 20.21 -45.71 -3.75
C LYS A 333 21.27 -46.78 -3.43
N GLY A 334 21.34 -47.20 -2.17
CA GLY A 334 22.32 -48.19 -1.70
C GLY A 334 22.14 -49.61 -2.23
N ASP A 335 20.94 -49.98 -2.69
CA ASP A 335 20.59 -51.34 -3.14
C ASP A 335 20.79 -51.57 -4.66
N LYS A 336 21.79 -50.94 -5.26
CA LYS A 336 22.13 -51.17 -6.68
C LYS A 336 22.57 -52.60 -6.90
N ARG A 337 21.84 -53.33 -7.74
CA ARG A 337 22.33 -54.62 -8.25
C ARG A 337 22.98 -54.40 -9.61
N LYS A 338 24.19 -54.94 -9.80
CA LYS A 338 24.81 -55.05 -11.13
C LYS A 338 24.10 -56.19 -11.86
N VAL A 339 23.12 -55.84 -12.69
CA VAL A 339 22.21 -56.81 -13.32
C VAL A 339 22.67 -57.18 -14.73
N PHE A 340 23.42 -56.30 -15.40
CA PHE A 340 23.85 -56.52 -16.78
C PHE A 340 25.37 -56.44 -16.96
N TYR A 341 25.88 -57.21 -17.92
CA TYR A 341 27.26 -57.12 -18.38
C TYR A 341 27.31 -57.23 -19.90
N TYR A 342 27.90 -56.23 -20.56
CA TYR A 342 28.04 -56.24 -22.02
C TYR A 342 29.29 -55.48 -22.45
N GLY A 343 30.13 -56.14 -23.26
CA GLY A 343 31.27 -55.51 -23.92
C GLY A 343 32.30 -54.87 -22.99
N GLY A 344 32.47 -55.40 -21.77
CA GLY A 344 33.40 -54.87 -20.75
C GLY A 344 32.76 -54.00 -19.67
N PHE A 345 31.51 -53.56 -19.87
CA PHE A 345 30.82 -52.62 -18.99
C PHE A 345 29.75 -53.32 -18.15
N TYR A 346 29.55 -52.82 -16.92
CA TYR A 346 28.47 -53.28 -16.04
C TYR A 346 27.32 -52.27 -16.04
N GLY A 347 26.09 -52.79 -16.06
CA GLY A 347 24.88 -51.98 -15.89
C GLY A 347 24.28 -52.25 -14.52
N SER A 348 24.07 -51.19 -13.74
CA SER A 348 23.28 -51.26 -12.51
C SER A 348 21.81 -50.95 -12.80
N LEU A 349 20.91 -51.45 -11.95
CA LEU A 349 19.49 -51.13 -11.98
C LEU A 349 18.98 -50.82 -10.59
N VAL A 350 18.08 -49.85 -10.52
CA VAL A 350 17.30 -49.47 -9.34
C VAL A 350 15.84 -49.29 -9.75
N ALA A 351 14.91 -49.67 -8.87
CA ALA A 351 13.50 -49.41 -9.06
C ALA A 351 13.16 -47.98 -8.61
N ASP A 352 12.55 -47.22 -9.51
CA ASP A 352 11.85 -45.99 -9.16
C ASP A 352 10.36 -46.30 -8.97
N VAL A 353 9.95 -46.26 -7.71
CA VAL A 353 8.61 -46.64 -7.28
C VAL A 353 7.58 -45.59 -7.73
N GLU A 354 7.99 -44.33 -7.86
CA GLU A 354 7.09 -43.22 -8.20
C GLU A 354 6.72 -43.23 -9.68
N SER A 355 7.71 -43.41 -10.57
CA SER A 355 7.44 -43.52 -12.01
C SER A 355 7.00 -44.91 -12.45
N GLY A 356 7.13 -45.93 -11.59
CA GLY A 356 6.88 -47.33 -11.92
C GLY A 356 7.87 -47.89 -12.96
N ARG A 357 9.08 -47.31 -13.03
CA ARG A 357 10.13 -47.70 -13.98
C ARG A 357 11.36 -48.24 -13.26
N LEU A 358 12.18 -48.96 -14.00
CA LEU A 358 13.53 -49.33 -13.62
C LEU A 358 14.49 -48.35 -14.30
N LEU A 359 15.33 -47.73 -13.48
CA LEU A 359 16.38 -46.82 -13.92
C LEU A 359 17.72 -47.51 -13.76
N GLY A 360 18.56 -47.40 -14.77
CA GLY A 360 19.87 -48.02 -14.80
C GLY A 360 20.96 -47.05 -15.23
N LYS A 361 22.17 -47.32 -14.76
CA LYS A 361 23.38 -46.54 -15.06
C LYS A 361 24.48 -47.48 -15.54
N ILE A 362 25.30 -47.02 -16.49
CA ILE A 362 26.55 -47.72 -16.83
C ILE A 362 27.58 -47.43 -15.74
N GLU A 363 28.09 -48.46 -15.11
CA GLU A 363 29.01 -48.36 -13.98
C GLU A 363 30.46 -48.39 -14.45
N GLY A 364 31.31 -47.58 -13.81
CA GLY A 364 32.76 -47.56 -14.05
C GLY A 364 33.24 -46.71 -15.23
N ILE A 365 32.46 -45.69 -15.59
CA ILE A 365 32.83 -44.66 -16.58
C ILE A 365 32.68 -43.26 -15.96
N ASP A 366 33.44 -42.29 -16.49
CA ASP A 366 33.46 -40.90 -15.99
C ASP A 366 32.27 -40.05 -16.50
N GLU A 367 31.36 -40.65 -17.28
CA GLU A 367 30.16 -40.00 -17.84
C GLU A 367 28.87 -40.60 -17.27
N ASP A 368 27.88 -39.75 -17.03
CA ASP A 368 26.55 -40.16 -16.58
C ASP A 368 25.71 -40.69 -17.75
N VAL A 369 25.83 -41.98 -18.02
CA VAL A 369 25.02 -42.67 -19.03
C VAL A 369 23.93 -43.49 -18.34
N VAL A 370 22.70 -42.98 -18.43
CA VAL A 370 21.50 -43.61 -17.85
C VAL A 370 20.64 -44.28 -18.93
N TYR A 371 19.92 -45.33 -18.55
CA TYR A 371 18.95 -46.02 -19.37
C TYR A 371 17.76 -46.44 -18.50
N GLU A 372 16.56 -46.47 -19.06
CA GLU A 372 15.34 -46.79 -18.30
C GLU A 372 14.49 -47.83 -19.01
N GLY A 373 13.59 -48.50 -18.30
CA GLY A 373 12.60 -49.41 -18.88
C GLY A 373 11.59 -49.85 -17.82
N ARG A 374 10.48 -50.46 -18.21
CA ARG A 374 9.46 -50.90 -17.22
C ARG A 374 9.79 -52.26 -16.63
N THR A 375 10.59 -53.06 -17.33
CA THR A 375 11.02 -54.40 -16.89
C THR A 375 12.51 -54.61 -17.13
N VAL A 376 13.12 -55.56 -16.40
CA VAL A 376 14.53 -55.92 -16.57
C VAL A 376 14.82 -56.35 -18.02
N ARG A 377 13.87 -57.06 -18.65
CA ARG A 377 13.99 -57.51 -20.05
C ARG A 377 13.98 -56.34 -21.06
N GLU A 378 13.29 -55.26 -20.75
CA GLU A 378 13.31 -54.03 -21.56
C GLU A 378 14.58 -53.20 -21.34
N CYS A 379 15.14 -53.25 -20.14
CA CYS A 379 16.35 -52.51 -19.79
C CYS A 379 17.61 -53.10 -20.44
N GLU A 380 17.68 -54.42 -20.63
CA GLU A 380 18.86 -55.07 -21.21
C GLU A 380 19.23 -54.58 -22.63
N PRO A 381 18.32 -54.52 -23.63
CA PRO A 381 18.66 -53.99 -24.94
C PRO A 381 18.99 -52.50 -24.90
N ARG A 382 18.33 -51.72 -24.04
CA ARG A 382 18.60 -50.28 -23.85
C ARG A 382 19.97 -50.04 -23.22
N PHE A 383 20.39 -50.89 -22.27
CA PHE A 383 21.75 -50.89 -21.74
C PHE A 383 22.79 -51.17 -22.83
N ARG A 384 22.57 -52.19 -23.68
CA ARG A 384 23.49 -52.51 -24.79
C ARG A 384 23.57 -51.38 -25.80
N GLU A 385 22.45 -50.73 -26.08
CA GLU A 385 22.41 -49.54 -26.94
C GLU A 385 23.19 -48.38 -26.32
N ALA A 386 22.97 -48.10 -25.04
CA ALA A 386 23.70 -47.06 -24.31
C ALA A 386 25.22 -47.30 -24.31
N VAL A 387 25.67 -48.54 -24.04
CA VAL A 387 27.09 -48.93 -24.15
C VAL A 387 27.61 -48.75 -25.58
N SER A 388 26.80 -49.09 -26.58
CA SER A 388 27.20 -48.94 -27.99
C SER A 388 27.29 -47.49 -28.43
N ARG A 389 26.42 -46.60 -27.91
CA ARG A 389 26.48 -45.16 -28.14
C ARG A 389 27.70 -44.56 -27.45
N TYR A 390 27.96 -44.95 -26.21
CA TYR A 390 29.14 -44.52 -25.46
C TYR A 390 30.45 -44.89 -26.17
N LYS A 391 30.57 -46.12 -26.70
CA LYS A 391 31.75 -46.54 -27.49
C LYS A 391 31.95 -45.82 -28.83
N LYS A 392 30.92 -45.16 -29.34
CA LYS A 392 30.95 -44.45 -30.63
C LYS A 392 31.22 -42.96 -30.49
N ARG A 393 31.07 -42.42 -29.28
CA ARG A 393 31.62 -41.12 -28.90
C ARG A 393 33.12 -41.29 -28.70
#